data_AF-G5IAU5-F1
#
_entry.id   AF-G5IAU5-F1
#
_cell.length_a   1.000
_cell.length_b   1.000
_cell.length_c   1.000
_cell.angle_alpha   90.00
_cell.angle_beta   90.00
_cell.angle_gamma   90.00
#
_symmetry.space_group_name_H-M   'P 1'
#
loop_
_entity.id
_entity.type
_entity.pdbx_description
1 polymer ?
#
loop_
_entity_poly.entity_id
_entity_poly.type
_entity_poly.pdbx_seq_one_letter_code
_entity_poly.pdbx_strand_id
1 'polypeptide(L)'
;MKKLRSINWYYLVGTLPFVAAITCMTVMLVNRGWLKIAAGAAGAGLLLWIIRKFRYLPRREADYGDMKVCSLALPVDINADIYLCPVMDRYEFLKRNVEILSPLLKRPQENFKIAVSPRLYEQEGEKFTQIAVMREIIRYRQASQVKASLGLVTPALLLVSLVEGYYAFGWNRIYPIAPGFLNFFGPLAAALISIAFLLAWNKNMSRIDYQVDDELKHYYSKTDIAAYIKRWDELLLPKEPELVNEKSRQLELYYRDQRIERL
;
A
#
# COMPACT_ATOMS: atom_id res chain seq x y z
N MET A 1 4.31 -22.73 13.86
CA MET A 1 4.82 -22.02 12.67
C MET A 1 3.73 -21.18 12.01
N LYS A 2 3.83 -19.85 12.06
CA LYS A 2 2.89 -18.95 11.36
C LYS A 2 3.34 -18.83 9.89
N LYS A 3 2.54 -19.31 8.94
CA LYS A 3 2.89 -19.29 7.50
C LYS A 3 2.46 -17.98 6.83
N LEU A 4 3.40 -17.27 6.23
CA LEU A 4 3.17 -16.22 5.24
C LEU A 4 2.64 -16.81 3.94
N ARG A 5 1.75 -16.07 3.27
CA ARG A 5 1.17 -16.41 1.95
C ARG A 5 1.34 -15.22 1.01
N SER A 6 1.40 -15.47 -0.29
CA SER A 6 1.44 -14.36 -1.27
C SER A 6 0.12 -13.60 -1.22
N ILE A 7 0.20 -12.28 -1.00
CA ILE A 7 -0.98 -11.39 -1.01
C ILE A 7 -1.12 -10.64 -2.34
N ASN A 8 -0.18 -10.85 -3.28
CA ASN A 8 -0.14 -10.07 -4.52
C ASN A 8 -1.36 -10.29 -5.41
N TRP A 9 -1.97 -11.48 -5.33
CA TRP A 9 -3.15 -11.80 -6.13
C TRP A 9 -4.36 -10.92 -5.78
N TYR A 10 -4.45 -10.43 -4.53
CA TYR A 10 -5.51 -9.51 -4.12
C TYR A 10 -5.44 -8.21 -4.92
N TYR A 11 -4.23 -7.69 -5.22
CA TYR A 11 -4.09 -6.52 -6.08
C TYR A 11 -4.62 -6.77 -7.49
N LEU A 12 -4.35 -7.95 -8.06
CA LEU A 12 -4.85 -8.32 -9.38
C LEU A 12 -6.38 -8.40 -9.40
N VAL A 13 -6.98 -9.11 -8.45
CA VAL A 13 -8.43 -9.26 -8.36
C VAL A 13 -9.12 -7.92 -8.05
N GLY A 14 -8.49 -7.06 -7.25
CA GLY A 14 -9.03 -5.74 -6.90
C GLY A 14 -8.89 -4.66 -7.98
N THR A 15 -8.13 -4.91 -9.07
CA THR A 15 -7.85 -3.90 -10.11
C THR A 15 -8.20 -4.37 -11.52
N LEU A 16 -7.82 -5.59 -11.92
CA LEU A 16 -7.99 -6.09 -13.29
C LEU A 16 -9.45 -6.09 -13.78
N PRO A 17 -10.46 -6.52 -12.99
CA PRO A 17 -11.84 -6.52 -13.45
C PRO A 17 -12.33 -5.13 -13.84
N PHE A 18 -11.97 -4.11 -13.07
CA PHE A 18 -12.37 -2.73 -13.34
C PHE A 18 -11.65 -2.16 -14.55
N VAL A 19 -10.33 -2.37 -14.67
CA VAL A 19 -9.58 -1.89 -15.84
C VAL A 19 -10.05 -2.56 -17.13
N ALA A 20 -10.38 -3.86 -17.08
CA ALA A 20 -10.96 -4.57 -18.21
C ALA A 20 -12.35 -4.01 -18.57
N ALA A 21 -13.21 -3.78 -17.56
CA ALA A 21 -14.54 -3.21 -17.75
C ALA A 21 -14.48 -1.81 -18.40
N ILE A 22 -13.63 -0.92 -17.86
CA ILE A 22 -13.36 0.42 -18.41
C ILE A 22 -12.86 0.32 -19.86
N THR A 23 -11.91 -0.57 -20.12
CA THR A 23 -11.39 -0.77 -21.49
C THR A 23 -12.51 -1.17 -22.46
N CYS A 24 -13.34 -2.15 -22.09
CA CYS A 24 -14.45 -2.60 -22.91
C CYS A 24 -15.47 -1.48 -23.16
N MET A 25 -15.85 -0.74 -22.11
CA MET A 25 -16.80 0.37 -22.21
C MET A 25 -16.26 1.50 -23.07
N THR A 26 -14.98 1.86 -22.91
CA THR A 26 -14.30 2.84 -23.78
C THR A 26 -14.33 2.40 -25.25
N VAL A 27 -14.02 1.14 -25.56
CA VAL A 27 -14.07 0.61 -26.93
C VAL A 27 -15.48 0.65 -27.51
N MET A 28 -16.52 0.43 -26.69
CA MET A 28 -17.92 0.54 -27.11
C MET A 28 -18.32 1.98 -27.41
N LEU A 29 -17.88 2.94 -26.60
CA LEU A 29 -18.22 4.37 -26.70
C LEU A 29 -17.58 5.06 -27.91
N VAL A 30 -16.43 4.57 -28.36
CA VAL A 30 -15.71 5.15 -29.48
C VAL A 30 -16.36 4.80 -30.82
N ASN A 31 -16.63 5.80 -31.67
CA ASN A 31 -17.29 5.59 -32.95
C ASN A 31 -16.36 5.25 -34.12
N ARG A 32 -15.08 5.68 -34.08
CA ARG A 32 -14.13 5.47 -35.20
C ARG A 32 -13.37 4.16 -35.03
N GLY A 33 -13.31 3.34 -36.09
CA GLY A 33 -12.66 2.02 -36.05
C GLY A 33 -11.21 2.03 -35.57
N TRP A 34 -10.39 2.99 -36.03
CA TRP A 34 -8.99 3.09 -35.59
C TRP A 34 -8.86 3.48 -34.11
N LEU A 35 -9.77 4.32 -33.59
CA LEU A 35 -9.78 4.69 -32.17
C LEU A 35 -10.19 3.49 -31.30
N LYS A 36 -11.06 2.58 -31.79
CA LYS A 36 -11.38 1.33 -31.08
C LYS A 36 -10.15 0.44 -30.94
N ILE A 37 -9.39 0.30 -32.03
CA ILE A 37 -8.14 -0.48 -32.04
C ILE A 37 -7.13 0.15 -31.07
N ALA A 38 -6.95 1.48 -31.13
CA ALA A 38 -6.04 2.20 -30.24
C ALA A 38 -6.44 2.06 -28.76
N ALA A 39 -7.73 2.23 -28.44
CA ALA A 39 -8.25 2.08 -27.08
C ALA A 39 -8.08 0.64 -26.56
N GLY A 40 -8.40 -0.36 -27.39
CA GLY A 40 -8.21 -1.77 -27.06
C GLY A 40 -6.73 -2.12 -26.82
N ALA A 41 -5.83 -1.63 -27.68
CA ALA A 41 -4.39 -1.84 -27.52
C ALA A 41 -3.85 -1.16 -26.26
N ALA A 42 -4.28 0.06 -25.96
CA ALA A 42 -3.91 0.78 -24.74
C ALA A 42 -4.39 0.04 -23.48
N GLY A 43 -5.65 -0.40 -23.46
CA GLY A 43 -6.19 -1.16 -22.34
C GLY A 43 -5.52 -2.52 -22.14
N ALA A 44 -5.23 -3.25 -23.22
CA ALA A 44 -4.45 -4.48 -23.16
C ALA A 44 -3.03 -4.25 -22.62
N GLY A 45 -2.37 -3.18 -23.09
CA GLY A 45 -1.06 -2.77 -22.57
C GLY A 45 -1.09 -2.44 -21.08
N LEU A 46 -2.12 -1.74 -20.61
CA LEU A 46 -2.31 -1.42 -19.19
C LEU A 46 -2.54 -2.67 -18.35
N LEU A 47 -3.38 -3.61 -18.79
CA LEU A 47 -3.60 -4.89 -18.11
C LEU A 47 -2.30 -5.70 -17.99
N LEU A 48 -1.53 -5.81 -19.08
CA LEU A 48 -0.24 -6.48 -19.09
C LEU A 48 0.76 -5.80 -18.14
N TRP A 49 0.78 -4.47 -18.10
CA TRP A 49 1.62 -3.71 -17.18
C TRP A 49 1.24 -3.98 -15.72
N ILE A 50 -0.05 -3.96 -15.37
CA ILE A 50 -0.57 -4.28 -14.03
C ILE A 50 -0.14 -5.69 -13.62
N ILE A 51 -0.35 -6.69 -14.48
CA ILE A 51 0.05 -8.08 -14.22
C ILE A 51 1.56 -8.17 -13.97
N ARG A 52 2.36 -7.50 -14.80
CA ARG A 52 3.82 -7.49 -14.67
C ARG A 52 4.27 -6.79 -13.39
N LYS A 53 3.60 -5.70 -12.99
CA LYS A 53 3.91 -4.94 -11.78
C LYS A 53 3.62 -5.75 -10.52
N PHE A 54 2.47 -6.40 -10.44
CA PHE A 54 2.08 -7.17 -9.25
C PHE A 54 2.67 -8.60 -9.20
N ARG A 55 3.36 -9.03 -10.27
CA ARG A 55 4.13 -10.27 -10.25
C ARG A 55 5.22 -10.28 -9.17
N TYR A 56 5.84 -9.12 -8.93
CA TYR A 56 6.89 -8.93 -7.91
C TYR A 56 6.63 -7.62 -7.16
N LEU A 57 6.21 -7.72 -5.90
CA LEU A 57 5.96 -6.57 -5.05
C LEU A 57 6.83 -6.71 -3.78
N PRO A 58 7.58 -5.67 -3.37
CA PRO A 58 7.65 -4.32 -3.96
C PRO A 58 8.46 -4.19 -5.25
N ARG A 59 9.52 -4.99 -5.40
CA ARG A 59 10.39 -5.05 -6.60
C ARG A 59 10.93 -6.48 -6.80
N ARG A 60 11.66 -6.72 -7.89
CA ARG A 60 12.22 -8.06 -8.14
C ARG A 60 13.37 -8.31 -7.17
N GLU A 61 13.60 -9.58 -6.84
CA GLU A 61 14.70 -9.97 -5.97
C GLU A 61 16.07 -9.50 -6.51
N ALA A 62 16.28 -9.62 -7.83
CA ALA A 62 17.50 -9.15 -8.49
C ALA A 62 17.78 -7.65 -8.27
N ASP A 63 16.76 -6.84 -8.00
CA ASP A 63 16.90 -5.40 -7.77
C ASP A 63 17.42 -5.08 -6.35
N TYR A 64 17.45 -6.06 -5.45
CA TYR A 64 18.01 -5.92 -4.10
C TYR A 64 19.52 -6.17 -4.04
N GLY A 65 20.14 -6.64 -5.14
CA GLY A 65 21.56 -6.92 -5.21
C GLY A 65 22.01 -8.02 -4.24
N ASP A 66 23.24 -7.90 -3.74
CA ASP A 66 23.85 -8.90 -2.86
C ASP A 66 23.27 -8.81 -1.44
N MET A 67 22.32 -9.71 -1.16
CA MET A 67 21.67 -9.87 0.13
C MET A 67 22.49 -10.78 1.05
N LYS A 68 22.86 -10.30 2.24
CA LYS A 68 23.59 -11.09 3.25
C LYS A 68 22.62 -11.65 4.29
N VAL A 69 22.75 -12.93 4.65
CA VAL A 69 21.88 -13.52 5.67
C VAL A 69 22.07 -12.82 7.01
N CYS A 70 20.96 -12.48 7.68
CA CYS A 70 20.93 -11.87 9.00
C CYS A 70 20.38 -12.89 10.01
N SER A 71 21.19 -13.26 11.00
CA SER A 71 20.79 -14.19 12.07
C SER A 71 19.93 -13.53 13.16
N LEU A 72 18.99 -12.67 12.76
CA LEU A 72 18.09 -11.99 13.67
C LEU A 72 17.09 -12.98 14.27
N ALA A 73 17.14 -13.20 15.58
CA ALA A 73 16.22 -14.10 16.26
C ALA A 73 14.84 -13.43 16.41
N LEU A 74 13.82 -13.96 15.71
CA LEU A 74 12.44 -13.53 15.90
C LEU A 74 11.79 -14.27 17.08
N PRO A 75 10.85 -13.64 17.80
CA PRO A 75 10.14 -14.29 18.91
C PRO A 75 9.22 -15.44 18.47
N VAL A 76 9.04 -15.64 17.16
CA VAL A 76 8.19 -16.68 16.59
C VAL A 76 8.84 -17.26 15.34
N ASP A 77 8.72 -18.58 15.20
CA ASP A 77 9.07 -19.29 13.98
C ASP A 77 8.09 -18.99 12.82
N ILE A 78 8.65 -18.41 11.76
CA ILE A 78 7.98 -17.95 10.54
C ILE A 78 8.75 -18.50 9.35
N ASN A 79 8.04 -18.85 8.27
CA ASN A 79 8.63 -19.30 7.01
C ASN A 79 9.26 -18.17 6.20
N ALA A 80 10.18 -17.42 6.81
CA ALA A 80 10.87 -16.29 6.23
C ALA A 80 12.32 -16.21 6.69
N ASP A 81 13.22 -15.97 5.74
CA ASP A 81 14.64 -15.72 5.97
C ASP A 81 14.88 -14.21 5.93
N ILE A 82 15.72 -13.72 6.84
CA ILE A 82 16.02 -12.30 6.99
C ILE A 82 17.38 -12.01 6.35
N TYR A 83 17.43 -10.97 5.54
CA TYR A 83 18.63 -10.55 4.84
C TYR A 83 18.91 -9.07 5.07
N LEU A 84 20.19 -8.73 5.24
CA LEU A 84 20.68 -7.36 5.15
C LEU A 84 20.88 -6.98 3.68
N CYS A 85 20.26 -5.87 3.26
CA CYS A 85 20.29 -5.41 1.88
C CYS A 85 20.86 -3.97 1.80
N PRO A 86 22.10 -3.79 1.31
CA PRO A 86 22.74 -2.47 1.20
C PRO A 86 21.98 -1.50 0.30
N VAL A 87 21.22 -2.00 -0.68
CA VAL A 87 20.44 -1.16 -1.60
C VAL A 87 19.35 -0.38 -0.86
N MET A 88 18.88 -0.86 0.29
CA MET A 88 17.89 -0.16 1.12
C MET A 88 18.46 1.12 1.74
N ASP A 89 19.79 1.21 1.88
CA ASP A 89 20.48 2.36 2.47
C ASP A 89 20.94 3.40 1.44
N ARG A 90 20.70 3.14 0.14
CA ARG A 90 21.23 3.98 -0.95
C ARG A 90 20.67 5.41 -0.93
N TYR A 91 19.46 5.62 -0.41
CA TYR A 91 18.78 6.91 -0.43
C TYR A 91 18.31 7.28 0.98
N GLU A 92 18.93 8.31 1.57
CA GLU A 92 18.62 8.75 2.94
C GLU A 92 17.18 9.25 3.13
N PHE A 93 16.55 9.73 2.05
CA PHE A 93 15.16 10.18 2.09
C PHE A 93 14.14 9.03 1.97
N LEU A 94 14.53 7.87 1.43
CA LEU A 94 13.69 6.68 1.34
C LEU A 94 13.96 5.82 2.58
N LYS A 95 13.33 6.18 3.71
CA LYS A 95 13.39 5.44 5.00
C LYS A 95 12.63 4.10 4.95
N ARG A 96 12.90 3.29 3.92
CA ARG A 96 12.40 1.93 3.76
C ARG A 96 13.39 0.99 4.43
N ASN A 97 13.16 0.72 5.71
CA ASN A 97 14.13 -0.01 6.51
C ASN A 97 13.85 -1.52 6.60
N VAL A 98 12.63 -1.96 6.29
CA VAL A 98 12.24 -3.37 6.21
C VAL A 98 11.24 -3.55 5.07
N GLU A 99 11.44 -4.56 4.21
CA GLU A 99 10.51 -4.94 3.14
C GLU A 99 10.39 -6.47 3.04
N ILE A 100 9.17 -6.97 2.89
CA ILE A 100 8.92 -8.40 2.59
C ILE A 100 8.84 -8.58 1.08
N LEU A 101 9.70 -9.42 0.53
CA LEU A 101 9.69 -9.78 -0.88
C LEU A 101 8.60 -10.83 -1.10
N SER A 102 7.50 -10.41 -1.72
CA SER A 102 6.38 -11.28 -2.06
C SER A 102 6.32 -11.51 -3.57
N PRO A 103 6.77 -12.66 -4.06
CA PRO A 103 6.45 -13.08 -5.43
C PRO A 103 4.99 -13.55 -5.50
N LEU A 104 4.33 -13.29 -6.64
CA LEU A 104 2.98 -13.82 -6.91
C LEU A 104 2.98 -15.35 -6.97
N LEU A 105 4.02 -15.92 -7.60
CA LEU A 105 4.23 -17.35 -7.72
C LEU A 105 5.48 -17.72 -6.93
N LYS A 106 5.25 -18.25 -5.73
CA LYS A 106 6.32 -18.77 -4.87
C LYS A 106 6.56 -20.24 -5.18
N ARG A 107 7.81 -20.70 -5.16
CA ARG A 107 8.11 -22.13 -5.19
C ARG A 107 7.65 -22.76 -3.87
N PRO A 108 7.07 -23.98 -3.86
CA PRO A 108 6.46 -24.58 -2.67
C PRO A 108 7.38 -24.70 -1.44
N GLN A 109 8.69 -24.81 -1.66
CA GLN A 109 9.71 -25.02 -0.61
C GLN A 109 10.54 -23.78 -0.29
N GLU A 110 10.32 -22.66 -1.00
CA GLU A 110 11.10 -21.44 -0.76
C GLU A 110 10.55 -20.72 0.47
N ASN A 111 11.41 -20.13 1.31
CA ASN A 111 11.01 -19.22 2.38
C ASN A 111 10.75 -17.82 1.84
N PHE A 112 9.95 -17.02 2.55
CA PHE A 112 9.84 -15.59 2.20
C PHE A 112 11.17 -14.91 2.49
N LYS A 113 11.52 -13.87 1.73
CA LYS A 113 12.74 -13.10 1.99
C LYS A 113 12.33 -11.76 2.59
N ILE A 114 12.93 -11.41 3.72
CA ILE A 114 12.74 -10.11 4.36
C ILE A 114 14.03 -9.33 4.17
N ALA A 115 13.98 -8.26 3.40
CA ALA A 115 15.11 -7.36 3.25
C ALA A 115 15.07 -6.32 4.38
N VAL A 116 16.17 -6.16 5.07
CA VAL A 116 16.39 -5.23 6.18
C VAL A 116 17.54 -4.31 5.82
N SER A 117 17.39 -3.03 6.15
CA SER A 117 18.45 -2.03 6.07
C SER A 117 19.59 -2.39 7.02
N PRO A 118 20.84 -2.51 6.53
CA PRO A 118 22.01 -2.65 7.39
C PRO A 118 22.11 -1.54 8.45
N ARG A 119 21.89 -0.27 8.06
CA ARG A 119 21.88 0.87 8.99
C ARG A 119 20.91 0.70 10.15
N LEU A 120 19.70 0.20 9.89
CA LEU A 120 18.71 -0.06 10.95
C LEU A 120 19.27 -1.04 11.99
N TYR A 121 19.88 -2.14 11.53
CA TYR A 121 20.44 -3.16 12.40
C TYR A 121 21.67 -2.66 13.17
N GLU A 122 22.58 -1.96 12.50
CA GLU A 122 23.84 -1.50 13.08
C GLU A 122 23.68 -0.31 14.03
N GLN A 123 22.79 0.64 13.73
CA GLN A 123 22.66 1.90 14.48
C GLN A 123 21.61 1.83 15.60
N GLU A 124 20.46 1.20 15.34
CA GLU A 124 19.35 1.14 16.31
C GLU A 124 19.36 -0.17 17.13
N GLY A 125 20.15 -1.14 16.69
CA GLY A 125 20.40 -2.39 17.39
C GLY A 125 19.37 -3.49 17.13
N GLU A 126 19.64 -4.63 17.73
CA GLU A 126 18.92 -5.88 17.46
C GLU A 126 17.44 -5.79 17.85
N LYS A 127 17.14 -5.37 19.09
CA LYS A 127 15.77 -5.33 19.61
C LYS A 127 14.86 -4.40 18.79
N PHE A 128 15.37 -3.25 18.36
CA PHE A 128 14.61 -2.32 17.50
C PHE A 128 14.31 -2.94 16.14
N THR A 129 15.31 -3.61 15.55
CA THR A 129 15.17 -4.31 14.27
C THR A 129 14.20 -5.48 14.37
N GLN A 130 14.23 -6.25 15.45
CA GLN A 130 13.27 -7.34 15.71
C GLN A 130 11.82 -6.82 15.74
N ILE A 131 11.57 -5.70 16.41
CA ILE A 131 10.24 -5.07 16.45
C ILE A 131 9.83 -4.58 15.05
N ALA A 132 10.74 -3.92 14.31
CA ALA A 132 10.47 -3.44 12.95
C ALA A 132 10.12 -4.59 11.98
N VAL A 133 10.88 -5.69 12.05
CA VAL A 133 10.66 -6.88 11.22
C VAL A 133 9.33 -7.55 11.59
N MET A 134 9.05 -7.76 12.88
CA MET A 134 7.78 -8.32 13.33
C MET A 134 6.59 -7.45 12.94
N ARG A 135 6.73 -6.12 13.02
CA ARG A 135 5.70 -5.18 12.59
C ARG A 135 5.39 -5.35 11.11
N GLU A 136 6.41 -5.45 10.25
CA GLU A 136 6.21 -5.64 8.81
C GLU A 136 5.60 -7.01 8.49
N ILE A 137 5.99 -8.07 9.21
CA ILE A 137 5.37 -9.39 9.11
C ILE A 137 3.88 -9.34 9.45
N ILE A 138 3.52 -8.66 10.55
CA ILE A 138 2.12 -8.51 10.96
C ILE A 138 1.33 -7.74 9.91
N ARG A 139 1.85 -6.59 9.44
CA ARG A 139 1.24 -5.79 8.36
C ARG A 139 1.00 -6.62 7.11
N TYR A 140 1.98 -7.42 6.73
CA TYR A 140 1.89 -8.28 5.56
C TYR A 140 0.85 -9.40 5.74
N ARG A 141 0.83 -10.07 6.90
CA ARG A 141 -0.17 -11.11 7.23
C ARG A 141 -1.59 -10.57 7.27
N GLN A 142 -1.79 -9.39 7.81
CA GLN A 142 -3.09 -8.72 7.86
C GLN A 142 -3.51 -8.13 6.50
N ALA A 143 -2.66 -8.25 5.48
CA ALA A 143 -2.81 -7.63 4.16
C ALA A 143 -3.04 -6.11 4.27
N SER A 144 -2.39 -5.46 5.25
CA SER A 144 -2.58 -4.05 5.58
C SER A 144 -2.29 -3.13 4.41
N GLN A 145 -1.20 -3.36 3.68
CA GLN A 145 -0.86 -2.59 2.48
C GLN A 145 -1.87 -2.80 1.34
N VAL A 146 -2.37 -4.04 1.17
CA VAL A 146 -3.41 -4.35 0.18
C VAL A 146 -4.70 -3.60 0.52
N LYS A 147 -5.16 -3.67 1.77
CA LYS A 147 -6.35 -2.98 2.25
C LYS A 147 -6.23 -1.46 2.11
N ALA A 148 -5.06 -0.91 2.45
CA ALA A 148 -4.81 0.52 2.31
C ALA A 148 -4.84 0.95 0.83
N SER A 149 -4.08 0.30 -0.04
CA SER A 149 -3.99 0.68 -1.45
C SER A 149 -5.29 0.41 -2.22
N LEU A 150 -5.89 -0.78 -2.09
CA LEU A 150 -7.14 -1.10 -2.76
C LEU A 150 -8.32 -0.33 -2.17
N GLY A 151 -8.31 -0.06 -0.86
CA GLY A 151 -9.29 0.82 -0.24
C GLY A 151 -9.29 2.24 -0.81
N LEU A 152 -8.18 2.69 -1.42
CA LEU A 152 -8.09 3.96 -2.14
C LEU A 152 -8.46 3.81 -3.62
N VAL A 153 -7.85 2.83 -4.31
CA VAL A 153 -7.90 2.71 -5.77
C VAL A 153 -9.20 2.07 -6.26
N THR A 154 -9.67 1.01 -5.61
CA THR A 154 -10.83 0.24 -6.09
C THR A 154 -12.12 1.08 -6.13
N PRO A 155 -12.45 1.92 -5.12
CA PRO A 155 -13.63 2.80 -5.20
C PRO A 155 -13.56 3.80 -6.34
N ALA A 156 -12.39 4.36 -6.63
CA ALA A 156 -12.20 5.27 -7.76
C ALA A 156 -12.40 4.53 -9.10
N LEU A 157 -11.82 3.34 -9.25
CA LEU A 157 -12.01 2.51 -10.45
C LEU A 157 -13.47 2.09 -10.63
N LEU A 158 -14.18 1.75 -9.56
CA LEU A 158 -15.60 1.44 -9.57
C LEU A 158 -16.41 2.65 -10.03
N LEU A 159 -16.13 3.84 -9.50
CA LEU A 159 -16.82 5.07 -9.89
C LEU A 159 -16.64 5.37 -11.37
N VAL A 160 -15.41 5.28 -11.90
CA VAL A 160 -15.14 5.44 -13.33
C VAL A 160 -15.90 4.40 -14.16
N SER A 161 -15.90 3.14 -13.72
CA SER A 161 -16.65 2.06 -14.39
C SER A 161 -18.15 2.35 -14.45
N LEU A 162 -18.74 2.88 -13.37
CA LEU A 162 -20.17 3.24 -13.31
C LEU A 162 -20.49 4.42 -14.23
N VAL A 163 -19.64 5.45 -14.24
CA VAL A 163 -19.81 6.62 -15.10
C VAL A 163 -19.71 6.22 -16.58
N GLU A 164 -18.68 5.45 -16.95
CA GLU A 164 -18.57 4.95 -18.33
C GLU A 164 -19.75 4.04 -18.71
N GLY A 165 -20.18 3.16 -17.80
CA GLY A 165 -21.33 2.28 -18.02
C GLY A 165 -22.62 3.04 -18.30
N TYR A 166 -22.88 4.13 -17.57
CA TYR A 166 -24.04 4.99 -17.78
C TYR A 166 -24.14 5.50 -19.24
N TYR A 167 -23.00 5.82 -19.86
CA TYR A 167 -22.97 6.22 -21.27
C TYR A 167 -22.92 5.02 -22.22
N ALA A 168 -22.12 4.00 -21.92
CA ALA A 168 -21.87 2.87 -22.83
C ALA A 168 -23.15 2.04 -23.06
N PHE A 169 -24.00 1.90 -22.05
CA PHE A 169 -25.27 1.18 -22.15
C PHE A 169 -26.46 2.08 -22.53
N GLY A 170 -26.21 3.36 -22.84
CA GLY A 170 -27.25 4.29 -23.27
C GLY A 170 -28.27 4.65 -22.17
N TRP A 171 -27.96 4.39 -20.90
CA TRP A 171 -28.82 4.76 -19.77
C TRP A 171 -29.04 6.26 -19.67
N ASN A 172 -28.11 7.06 -20.19
CA ASN A 172 -28.28 8.50 -20.37
C ASN A 172 -29.50 8.91 -21.21
N ARG A 173 -30.00 8.02 -22.08
CA ARG A 173 -31.22 8.27 -22.88
C ARG A 173 -32.50 7.98 -22.09
N ILE A 174 -32.43 7.04 -21.14
CA ILE A 174 -33.58 6.58 -20.34
C ILE A 174 -33.72 7.45 -19.07
N TYR A 175 -32.60 7.78 -18.45
CA TYR A 175 -32.50 8.60 -17.25
C TYR A 175 -31.64 9.84 -17.53
N PRO A 176 -32.15 10.81 -18.34
CA PRO A 176 -31.41 12.01 -18.64
C PRO A 176 -31.24 12.84 -17.38
N ILE A 177 -30.00 13.10 -16.99
CA ILE A 177 -29.71 14.03 -15.90
C ILE A 177 -29.64 15.44 -16.52
N ALA A 178 -30.29 16.42 -15.89
CA ALA A 178 -30.34 17.79 -16.39
C ALA A 178 -28.91 18.36 -16.59
N PRO A 179 -28.50 18.74 -17.82
CA PRO A 179 -27.12 19.15 -18.11
C PRO A 179 -26.64 20.36 -17.29
N GLY A 180 -27.53 21.32 -17.06
CA GLY A 180 -27.22 22.51 -16.24
C GLY A 180 -27.00 22.18 -14.76
N PHE A 181 -27.72 21.20 -14.22
CA PHE A 181 -27.56 20.76 -12.83
C PHE A 181 -26.22 20.01 -12.63
N LEU A 182 -25.87 19.13 -13.57
CA LEU A 182 -24.63 18.34 -13.53
C LEU A 182 -23.39 19.21 -13.70
N ASN A 183 -23.43 20.21 -14.58
CA ASN A 183 -22.29 21.11 -14.80
C ASN A 183 -22.01 22.01 -13.59
N PHE A 184 -23.05 22.39 -12.83
CA PHE A 184 -22.90 23.26 -11.66
C PHE A 184 -22.64 22.47 -10.36
N PHE A 185 -23.50 21.49 -10.04
CA PHE A 185 -23.40 20.73 -8.79
C PHE A 185 -22.49 19.52 -8.88
N GLY A 186 -22.24 18.98 -10.08
CA GLY A 186 -21.38 17.80 -10.28
C GLY A 186 -19.97 17.99 -9.75
N PRO A 187 -19.25 19.07 -10.13
CA PRO A 187 -17.90 19.34 -9.61
C PRO A 187 -17.86 19.49 -8.08
N LEU A 188 -18.84 20.20 -7.50
CA LEU A 188 -18.93 20.41 -6.05
C LEU A 188 -19.21 19.08 -5.31
N ALA A 189 -20.17 18.30 -5.79
CA ALA A 189 -20.48 16.99 -5.22
C ALA A 189 -19.29 16.04 -5.33
N ALA A 190 -18.60 16.01 -6.47
CA ALA A 190 -17.39 15.22 -6.67
C ALA A 190 -16.27 15.62 -5.69
N ALA A 191 -16.08 16.93 -5.46
CA ALA A 191 -15.11 17.43 -4.49
C ALA A 191 -15.47 16.99 -3.05
N LEU A 192 -16.72 17.18 -2.63
CA LEU A 192 -17.18 16.80 -1.29
C LEU A 192 -17.09 15.28 -1.06
N ILE A 193 -17.50 14.46 -2.04
CA ILE A 193 -17.37 13.01 -1.98
C ILE A 193 -15.90 12.60 -1.88
N SER A 194 -15.02 13.24 -2.66
CA SER A 194 -13.58 12.96 -2.61
C SER A 194 -12.98 13.29 -1.25
N ILE A 195 -13.34 14.45 -0.66
CA ILE A 195 -12.88 14.84 0.68
C ILE A 195 -13.39 13.83 1.73
N ALA A 196 -14.68 13.52 1.72
CA ALA A 196 -15.27 12.56 2.66
C ALA A 196 -14.63 11.17 2.53
N PHE A 197 -14.38 10.72 1.30
CA PHE A 197 -13.70 9.46 1.01
C PHE A 197 -12.26 9.44 1.55
N LEU A 198 -11.48 10.49 1.29
CA LEU A 198 -10.10 10.59 1.77
C LEU A 198 -10.04 10.65 3.31
N LEU A 199 -10.98 11.33 3.96
CA LEU A 199 -11.08 11.33 5.43
C LEU A 199 -11.41 9.95 5.98
N ALA A 200 -12.37 9.24 5.38
CA ALA A 200 -12.72 7.88 5.77
C ALA A 200 -11.54 6.91 5.56
N TRP A 201 -10.83 7.05 4.44
CA TRP A 201 -9.65 6.28 4.11
C TRP A 201 -8.52 6.53 5.13
N ASN A 202 -8.24 7.79 5.47
CA ASN A 202 -7.24 8.14 6.46
C ASN A 202 -7.56 7.53 7.84
N LYS A 203 -8.81 7.63 8.28
CA LYS A 203 -9.28 6.99 9.53
C LYS A 203 -9.09 5.47 9.51
N ASN A 204 -9.33 4.84 8.36
CA ASN A 204 -9.09 3.41 8.19
C ASN A 204 -7.60 3.07 8.27
N MET A 205 -6.72 3.93 7.75
CA MET A 205 -5.27 3.75 7.87
C MET A 205 -4.82 3.75 9.33
N SER A 206 -5.29 4.71 10.14
CA SER A 206 -5.00 4.73 11.58
C SER A 206 -5.50 3.45 12.28
N ARG A 207 -6.69 2.94 11.88
CA ARG A 207 -7.23 1.69 12.44
C ARG A 207 -6.36 0.48 12.12
N ILE A 208 -5.81 0.42 10.90
CA ILE A 208 -4.88 -0.64 10.51
C ILE A 208 -3.61 -0.57 11.36
N ASP A 209 -3.06 0.63 11.60
CA ASP A 209 -1.88 0.78 12.46
C ASP A 209 -2.17 0.35 13.91
N TYR A 210 -3.34 0.71 14.46
CA TYR A 210 -3.73 0.24 15.80
C TYR A 210 -3.85 -1.29 15.88
N GLN A 211 -4.37 -1.95 14.85
CA GLN A 211 -4.46 -3.43 14.80
C GLN A 211 -3.10 -4.10 14.75
N VAL A 212 -2.13 -3.47 14.09
CA VAL A 212 -0.75 -3.96 14.03
C VAL A 212 -0.08 -3.79 15.39
N ASP A 213 -0.23 -2.61 16.00
CA ASP A 213 0.32 -2.31 17.32
C ASP A 213 -0.28 -3.22 18.41
N ASP A 214 -1.56 -3.57 18.30
CA ASP A 214 -2.22 -4.50 19.20
C ASP A 214 -1.73 -5.96 19.03
N GLU A 215 -1.52 -6.43 17.80
CA GLU A 215 -0.93 -7.76 17.58
C GLU A 215 0.53 -7.81 18.07
N LEU A 216 1.29 -6.70 18.02
CA LEU A 216 2.66 -6.63 18.58
C LEU A 216 2.71 -6.86 20.09
N LYS A 217 1.66 -6.52 20.85
CA LYS A 217 1.59 -6.74 22.32
C LYS A 217 1.69 -8.21 22.71
N HIS A 218 1.40 -9.12 21.78
CA HIS A 218 1.55 -10.56 22.01
C HIS A 218 3.02 -11.02 22.05
N TYR A 219 3.94 -10.15 21.62
CA TYR A 219 5.37 -10.48 21.46
C TYR A 219 6.29 -9.58 22.28
N TYR A 220 5.88 -8.34 22.52
CA TYR A 220 6.71 -7.32 23.17
C TYR A 220 5.95 -6.59 24.26
N SER A 221 6.68 -6.04 25.22
CA SER A 221 6.09 -5.21 26.28
C SER A 221 5.56 -3.89 25.71
N LYS A 222 4.54 -3.32 26.37
CA LYS A 222 4.00 -2.00 25.98
C LYS A 222 5.06 -0.92 25.97
N THR A 223 6.00 -0.97 26.91
CA THR A 223 7.13 -0.02 27.01
C THR A 223 8.07 -0.13 25.82
N ASP A 224 8.35 -1.34 25.34
CA ASP A 224 9.20 -1.57 24.17
C ASP A 224 8.52 -1.06 22.89
N ILE A 225 7.22 -1.31 22.74
CA ILE A 225 6.45 -0.85 21.59
C ILE A 225 6.36 0.68 21.59
N ALA A 226 6.10 1.31 22.73
CA ALA A 226 6.06 2.76 22.86
C ALA A 226 7.42 3.41 22.56
N ALA A 227 8.52 2.82 23.06
CA ALA A 227 9.87 3.28 22.75
C ALA A 227 10.18 3.15 21.25
N TYR A 228 9.81 2.02 20.64
CA TYR A 228 9.92 1.82 19.20
C TYR A 228 9.15 2.88 18.42
N ILE A 229 7.88 3.16 18.77
CA ILE A 229 7.05 4.15 18.07
C ILE A 229 7.67 5.54 18.16
N LYS A 230 8.12 5.96 19.34
CA LYS A 230 8.77 7.27 19.53
C LYS A 230 10.04 7.38 18.70
N ARG A 231 10.92 6.39 18.79
CA ARG A 231 12.19 6.39 18.08
C ARG A 231 12.01 6.31 16.57
N TRP A 232 11.03 5.54 16.10
CA TRP A 232 10.70 5.47 14.67
C TRP A 232 10.18 6.80 14.13
N ASP A 233 9.40 7.54 14.91
CA ASP A 233 8.91 8.87 14.54
C ASP A 233 10.05 9.90 14.45
N GLU A 234 10.97 9.90 15.41
CA GLU A 234 12.21 10.70 15.37
C GLU A 234 13.05 10.38 14.14
N LEU A 235 13.16 9.08 13.81
CA LEU A 235 13.89 8.64 12.63
C LEU A 235 13.20 9.07 11.35
N LEU A 236 11.87 9.25 11.31
CA LEU A 236 11.10 9.66 10.14
C LEU A 236 11.04 11.19 9.94
N LEU A 237 11.04 11.96 11.02
CA LEU A 237 11.06 13.41 10.97
C LEU A 237 12.30 13.93 10.21
N PRO A 238 12.15 14.96 9.36
CA PRO A 238 13.29 15.65 8.76
C PRO A 238 14.20 16.20 9.86
N LYS A 239 15.52 16.02 9.70
CA LYS A 239 16.50 16.60 10.64
C LYS A 239 16.54 18.13 10.60
N GLU A 240 16.02 18.72 9.53
CA GLU A 240 15.95 20.17 9.33
C GLU A 240 14.56 20.69 9.71
N PRO A 241 14.44 21.46 10.82
CA PRO A 241 13.15 21.97 11.29
C PRO A 241 12.54 23.05 10.38
N GLU A 242 13.34 23.68 9.50
CA GLU A 242 12.90 24.77 8.63
C GLU A 242 12.01 24.31 7.45
N LEU A 243 12.02 23.02 7.13
CA LEU A 243 11.24 22.44 6.02
C LEU A 243 9.89 21.84 6.46
N VAL A 244 9.62 21.79 7.77
CA VAL A 244 8.43 21.12 8.32
C VAL A 244 7.40 22.16 8.75
N ASN A 245 6.28 22.21 8.05
CA ASN A 245 5.12 22.99 8.47
C ASN A 245 4.70 22.57 9.88
N GLU A 246 4.73 23.51 10.82
CA GLU A 246 4.48 23.27 12.25
C GLU A 246 3.12 22.59 12.52
N LYS A 247 2.10 22.88 11.69
CA LYS A 247 0.80 22.19 11.75
C LYS A 247 0.89 20.71 11.37
N SER A 248 1.73 20.36 10.39
CA SER A 248 1.96 18.95 10.01
C SER A 248 2.64 18.21 11.14
N ARG A 249 3.63 18.84 11.77
CA ARG A 249 4.35 18.26 12.91
C ARG A 249 3.42 18.02 14.10
N GLN A 250 2.57 18.99 14.45
CA GLN A 250 1.59 18.82 15.54
C GLN A 250 0.63 17.66 15.27
N LEU A 251 0.21 17.49 14.01
CA LEU A 251 -0.68 16.41 13.59
C LEU A 251 0.01 15.03 13.68
N GLU A 252 1.28 14.93 13.28
CA GLU A 252 2.08 13.70 13.42
C GLU A 252 2.26 13.32 14.90
N LEU A 253 2.63 14.29 15.75
CA LEU A 253 2.75 14.08 17.19
C LEU A 253 1.43 13.64 17.81
N TYR A 254 0.31 14.25 17.42
CA TYR A 254 -1.02 13.86 17.88
C TYR A 254 -1.33 12.39 17.57
N TYR A 255 -1.06 11.94 16.34
CA TYR A 255 -1.29 10.53 15.97
C TYR A 255 -0.33 9.56 16.68
N ARG A 256 0.92 9.96 16.87
CA ARG A 256 1.89 9.17 17.65
C ARG A 256 1.40 8.97 19.08
N ASP A 257 0.99 10.05 19.74
CA ASP A 257 0.56 10.02 21.13
C ASP A 257 -0.75 9.22 21.27
N GLN A 258 -1.69 9.38 20.32
CA GLN A 258 -2.91 8.57 20.25
C GLN A 258 -2.62 7.06 20.08
N ARG A 259 -1.59 6.68 19.34
CA ARG A 259 -1.16 5.27 19.21
C ARG A 259 -0.62 4.74 20.54
N ILE A 260 0.22 5.52 21.22
CA ILE A 260 0.82 5.14 22.49
C ILE A 260 -0.23 5.00 23.60
N GLU A 261 -1.21 5.92 23.66
CA GLU A 261 -2.32 5.85 24.62
C GLU A 261 -3.18 4.58 24.47
N ARG A 262 -3.24 4.01 23.27
CA ARG A 262 -4.01 2.80 22.95
C ARG A 262 -3.24 1.49 23.13
N LEU A 263 -1.97 1.55 23.55
CA LEU A 263 -1.18 0.36 23.87
C LEU A 263 -1.63 -0.29 25.17
#